data_AF-A0A6M1PMQ9-F1
#
_entry.id   AF-A0A6M1PMQ9-F1
#
_cell.length_a   1.000
_cell.length_b   1.000
_cell.length_c   1.000
_cell.angle_alpha   90.00
_cell.angle_beta   90.00
_cell.angle_gamma   90.00
#
_symmetry.space_group_name_H-M   'P 1'
#
loop_
_entity.id
_entity.type
_entity.pdbx_description
1 polymer ?
#
loop_
_entity_poly.entity_id
_entity_poly.type
_entity_poly.pdbx_seq_one_letter_code
_entity_poly.pdbx_strand_id
1 'polypeptide(L)'
;MKKRSLIIILVISFLLYGGYQGYEYYNDHFVDQRIIQNILERNHYAITKKDTAVKLDLSIKPEWIPFETEKPQNLNIKIAESHNTNILLQQVWNRGNDIYFSFHTTYDLNFNKGKFLYNMLLNDDGTYTTKGSPEDFQLTDLHGSQIQIGQTGYGPGSDFSFGIDPSEYERIRNGFNVRYSGMILYEYSRK
;
A
#
# COMPACT_ATOMS: atom_id res chain seq x y z
N MET A 1 -41.88 39.15 3.31
CA MET A 1 -41.15 38.04 3.99
C MET A 1 -40.62 36.99 3.01
N LYS A 2 -41.43 36.45 2.09
CA LYS A 2 -41.01 35.39 1.12
C LYS A 2 -39.75 35.69 0.29
N LYS A 3 -39.58 36.93 -0.21
CA LYS A 3 -38.39 37.30 -1.02
C LYS A 3 -37.07 37.32 -0.23
N ARG A 4 -37.09 37.75 1.04
CA ARG A 4 -35.88 37.75 1.89
C ARG A 4 -35.46 36.32 2.24
N SER A 5 -36.43 35.45 2.55
CA SER A 5 -36.17 34.04 2.79
C SER A 5 -35.61 33.33 1.54
N LEU A 6 -36.12 33.64 0.34
CA LEU A 6 -35.59 33.09 -0.91
C LEU A 6 -34.13 33.51 -1.16
N ILE A 7 -33.79 34.79 -0.94
CA ILE A 7 -32.41 35.28 -1.08
C ILE A 7 -31.48 34.58 -0.08
N ILE A 8 -31.91 34.42 1.17
CA ILE A 8 -31.13 33.71 2.18
C ILE A 8 -30.87 32.26 1.78
N ILE A 9 -31.90 31.56 1.27
CA ILE A 9 -31.74 30.18 0.78
C ILE A 9 -30.73 30.14 -0.38
N LEU A 10 -30.85 31.05 -1.36
CA LEU A 10 -29.91 31.09 -2.50
C LEU A 10 -28.47 31.35 -2.06
N VAL A 11 -28.25 32.26 -1.11
CA VAL A 11 -26.92 32.54 -0.57
C VAL A 11 -26.36 31.33 0.17
N ILE A 12 -27.17 30.65 0.99
CA ILE A 12 -26.76 29.43 1.68
C ILE A 12 -26.43 28.33 0.68
N SER A 13 -27.28 28.10 -0.32
CA SER A 13 -27.03 27.11 -1.38
C SER A 13 -25.75 27.42 -2.14
N PHE A 14 -25.48 28.68 -2.46
CA PHE A 14 -24.24 29.10 -3.12
C PHE A 14 -23.01 28.87 -2.25
N LEU A 15 -23.08 29.20 -0.95
CA LEU A 15 -21.99 28.95 0.00
C LEU A 15 -21.73 27.46 0.20
N LEU A 16 -22.78 26.64 0.31
CA LEU A 16 -22.67 25.19 0.43
C LEU A 16 -22.06 24.59 -0.84
N TYR A 17 -22.50 25.04 -2.01
CA TYR A 17 -21.95 24.60 -3.29
C TYR A 17 -20.48 25.02 -3.43
N GLY A 18 -20.12 26.28 -3.15
CA GLY A 18 -18.74 26.75 -3.19
C GLY A 18 -17.83 26.03 -2.20
N GLY A 19 -18.33 25.78 -0.98
CA GLY A 19 -17.62 24.98 0.03
C GLY A 19 -17.41 23.54 -0.41
N TYR A 20 -18.41 22.91 -1.01
CA TYR A 20 -18.31 21.56 -1.58
C TYR A 20 -17.29 21.50 -2.72
N GLN A 21 -17.33 22.45 -3.67
CA GLN A 21 -16.37 22.51 -4.77
C GLN A 21 -14.93 22.75 -4.29
N GLY A 22 -14.76 23.61 -3.26
CA GLY A 22 -13.45 23.81 -2.63
C GLY A 22 -12.92 22.56 -1.94
N TYR A 23 -13.80 21.81 -1.27
CA TYR A 23 -13.48 20.54 -0.63
C TYR A 23 -13.08 19.46 -1.63
N GLU A 24 -13.85 19.28 -2.71
CA GLU A 24 -13.51 18.33 -3.79
C GLU A 24 -12.17 18.69 -4.45
N TYR A 25 -11.96 19.97 -4.78
CA TYR A 25 -10.69 20.44 -5.34
C TYR A 25 -9.51 20.13 -4.41
N TYR A 26 -9.66 20.40 -3.10
CA TYR A 26 -8.63 20.11 -2.12
C TYR A 26 -8.30 18.61 -2.07
N ASN A 27 -9.32 17.76 -1.99
CA ASN A 27 -9.13 16.31 -1.96
C ASN A 27 -8.42 15.82 -3.23
N ASP A 28 -8.85 16.26 -4.41
CA ASP A 28 -8.27 15.82 -5.68
C ASP A 28 -6.80 16.23 -5.86
N HIS A 29 -6.36 17.32 -5.23
CA HIS A 29 -5.03 17.91 -5.44
C HIS A 29 -4.03 17.65 -4.32
N PHE A 30 -4.50 17.35 -3.10
CA PHE A 30 -3.63 17.29 -1.92
C PHE A 30 -3.80 16.02 -1.08
N VAL A 31 -4.77 15.16 -1.38
CA VAL A 31 -4.97 13.89 -0.65
C VAL A 31 -4.45 12.73 -1.49
N ASP A 32 -3.38 12.09 -1.04
CA ASP A 32 -2.69 11.02 -1.77
C ASP A 32 -3.63 9.88 -2.20
N GLN A 33 -4.59 9.50 -1.34
CA GLN A 33 -5.59 8.46 -1.66
C GLN A 33 -6.43 8.82 -2.89
N ARG A 34 -6.76 10.11 -3.05
CA ARG A 34 -7.54 10.58 -4.19
C ARG A 34 -6.67 10.74 -5.43
N ILE A 35 -5.43 11.19 -5.25
CA ILE A 35 -4.44 11.28 -6.34
C ILE A 35 -4.17 9.89 -6.92
N ILE A 36 -3.88 8.87 -6.08
CA ILE A 36 -3.65 7.51 -6.56
C ILE A 36 -4.90 6.94 -7.24
N GLN A 37 -6.09 7.16 -6.68
CA GLN A 37 -7.34 6.73 -7.31
C GLN A 37 -7.48 7.31 -8.73
N ASN A 38 -7.29 8.63 -8.89
CA ASN A 38 -7.37 9.29 -10.19
C ASN A 38 -6.31 8.76 -11.18
N ILE A 39 -5.10 8.45 -10.71
CA ILE A 39 -4.04 7.84 -11.54
C ILE A 39 -4.44 6.43 -12.01
N LEU A 40 -4.95 5.60 -11.10
CA LEU A 40 -5.36 4.23 -11.39
C LEU A 40 -6.55 4.20 -12.36
N GLU A 41 -7.54 5.08 -12.17
CA GLU A 41 -8.73 5.22 -13.02
C GLU A 41 -8.48 5.97 -14.35
N ARG A 42 -7.24 6.42 -14.61
CA ARG A 42 -6.88 7.23 -15.79
C ARG A 42 -7.59 8.58 -15.89
N ASN A 43 -8.10 9.07 -14.76
CA ASN A 43 -8.82 10.34 -14.70
C ASN A 43 -7.83 11.52 -14.80
N HIS A 44 -7.68 12.08 -16.00
CA HIS A 44 -6.71 13.14 -16.32
C HIS A 44 -5.23 12.75 -16.21
N TYR A 45 -4.90 11.47 -16.07
CA TYR A 45 -3.51 11.00 -16.01
C TYR A 45 -3.17 10.08 -17.18
N ALA A 46 -1.93 10.17 -17.64
CA ALA A 46 -1.24 9.14 -18.40
C ALA A 46 -0.35 8.34 -17.44
N ILE A 47 -0.23 7.04 -17.68
CA ILE A 47 0.65 6.16 -16.93
C ILE A 47 1.55 5.38 -17.88
N THR A 48 2.72 4.96 -17.42
CA THR A 48 3.61 4.10 -18.18
C THR A 48 4.34 3.16 -17.24
N LYS A 49 4.30 1.87 -17.56
CA LYS A 49 5.08 0.84 -16.88
C LYS A 49 6.57 0.99 -17.22
N LYS A 50 7.45 1.01 -16.22
CA LYS A 50 8.90 1.22 -16.39
C LYS A 50 9.73 -0.01 -16.05
N ASP A 51 9.39 -0.70 -14.96
CA ASP A 51 10.07 -1.91 -14.50
C ASP A 51 9.02 -2.88 -13.95
N THR A 52 9.20 -4.18 -14.18
CA THR A 52 8.24 -5.23 -13.83
C THR A 52 8.57 -6.00 -12.56
N ALA A 53 9.74 -5.77 -11.94
CA ALA A 53 10.20 -6.51 -10.76
C ALA A 53 11.16 -5.68 -9.90
N VAL A 54 10.65 -4.60 -9.31
CA VAL A 54 11.43 -3.80 -8.35
C VAL A 54 11.61 -4.60 -7.06
N LYS A 55 12.86 -4.75 -6.64
CA LYS A 55 13.22 -5.46 -5.40
C LYS A 55 13.18 -4.50 -4.21
N LEU A 56 12.44 -4.91 -3.18
CA LEU A 56 12.37 -4.25 -1.88
C LEU A 56 13.02 -5.16 -0.84
N ASP A 57 14.05 -4.64 -0.17
CA ASP A 57 14.72 -5.33 0.93
C ASP A 57 14.16 -4.78 2.25
N LEU A 58 13.58 -5.67 3.06
CA LEU A 58 12.92 -5.36 4.33
C LEU A 58 13.59 -6.17 5.45
N SER A 59 13.79 -5.55 6.61
CA SER A 59 14.32 -6.23 7.79
C SER A 59 13.27 -6.27 8.90
N ILE A 60 12.95 -7.47 9.38
CA ILE A 60 12.01 -7.71 10.47
C ILE A 60 12.80 -7.89 11.76
N LYS A 61 12.47 -7.08 12.78
CA LYS A 61 13.13 -7.13 14.08
C LYS A 61 12.47 -8.15 15.01
N PRO A 62 13.24 -8.78 15.92
CA PRO A 62 12.72 -9.79 16.83
C PRO A 62 11.59 -9.27 17.73
N GLU A 63 11.68 -8.02 18.19
CA GLU A 63 10.67 -7.42 19.08
C GLU A 63 9.30 -7.20 18.41
N TRP A 64 9.19 -7.37 17.09
CA TRP A 64 7.93 -7.28 16.34
C TRP A 64 7.22 -8.63 16.20
N ILE A 65 7.83 -9.72 16.67
CA ILE A 65 7.36 -11.09 16.43
C ILE A 65 6.71 -11.63 17.72
N PRO A 66 5.38 -11.83 17.74
CA PRO A 66 4.65 -12.25 18.94
C PRO A 66 4.70 -13.77 19.16
N PHE A 67 5.84 -14.31 19.61
CA PHE A 67 5.92 -15.74 19.93
C PHE A 67 5.04 -16.16 21.12
N GLU A 68 4.85 -15.26 22.09
CA GLU A 68 4.18 -15.57 23.36
C GLU A 68 2.68 -15.22 23.41
N THR A 69 2.12 -14.68 22.32
CA THR A 69 0.73 -14.21 22.30
C THR A 69 0.05 -14.51 20.97
N GLU A 70 -1.15 -15.07 21.02
CA GLU A 70 -1.97 -15.35 19.83
C GLU A 70 -2.84 -14.15 19.41
N LYS A 71 -2.61 -12.97 20.00
CA LYS A 71 -3.34 -11.76 19.64
C LYS A 71 -2.66 -11.04 18.47
N PRO A 72 -3.44 -10.50 17.51
CA PRO A 72 -2.88 -9.63 16.47
C PRO A 72 -2.19 -8.41 17.08
N GLN A 73 -0.99 -8.09 16.60
CA GLN A 73 -0.25 -6.88 16.94
C GLN A 73 -0.28 -5.91 15.78
N ASN A 74 -1.00 -4.80 15.93
CA ASN A 74 -0.99 -3.70 14.97
C ASN A 74 0.23 -2.80 15.24
N LEU A 75 1.19 -2.79 14.33
CA LEU A 75 2.46 -2.08 14.47
C LEU A 75 2.45 -0.76 13.70
N ASN A 76 1.97 -0.78 12.45
CA ASN A 76 1.98 0.37 11.52
C ASN A 76 3.36 1.06 11.41
N ILE A 77 4.43 0.27 11.38
CA ILE A 77 5.81 0.79 11.32
C ILE A 77 6.22 0.89 9.87
N LYS A 78 6.68 2.06 9.42
CA LYS A 78 7.31 2.23 8.10
C LYS A 78 8.65 1.49 8.09
N ILE A 79 8.78 0.51 7.20
CA ILE A 79 9.96 -0.37 7.09
C ILE A 79 10.76 -0.13 5.81
N ALA A 80 10.14 0.46 4.79
CA ALA A 80 10.82 0.84 3.56
C ALA A 80 10.11 2.01 2.87
N GLU A 81 10.86 2.69 2.01
CA GLU A 81 10.39 3.73 1.11
C GLU A 81 11.10 3.59 -0.24
N SER A 82 10.35 3.70 -1.33
CA SER A 82 10.91 3.75 -2.68
C SER A 82 9.93 4.40 -3.64
N HIS A 83 10.40 5.32 -4.48
CA HIS A 83 9.59 5.95 -5.54
C HIS A 83 8.21 6.43 -5.04
N ASN A 84 8.18 7.35 -4.06
CA ASN A 84 6.93 7.88 -3.49
C ASN A 84 5.98 6.82 -2.92
N THR A 85 6.50 5.64 -2.59
CA THR A 85 5.75 4.51 -2.04
C THR A 85 6.36 4.10 -0.72
N ASN A 86 5.54 4.05 0.32
CA ASN A 86 5.90 3.66 1.66
C ASN A 86 5.37 2.26 1.94
N ILE A 87 6.20 1.41 2.53
CA ILE A 87 5.82 0.08 2.99
C ILE A 87 5.77 0.09 4.50
N LEU A 88 4.62 -0.27 5.06
CA LEU A 88 4.40 -0.36 6.49
C LEU A 88 4.22 -1.82 6.88
N LEU A 89 4.94 -2.28 7.89
CA LEU A 89 4.56 -3.48 8.63
C LEU A 89 3.31 -3.12 9.46
N GLN A 90 2.15 -3.45 8.92
CA GLN A 90 0.86 -3.06 9.47
C GLN A 90 0.51 -3.92 10.67
N GLN A 91 0.63 -5.24 10.52
CA GLN A 91 0.23 -6.20 11.53
C GLN A 91 1.12 -7.44 11.52
N VAL A 92 1.43 -7.97 12.70
CA VAL A 92 1.98 -9.31 12.88
C VAL A 92 1.06 -10.10 13.80
N TRP A 93 0.74 -11.33 13.43
CA TRP A 93 -0.20 -12.16 14.19
C TRP A 93 0.27 -13.61 14.22
N ASN A 94 0.60 -14.10 15.42
CA ASN A 94 0.75 -15.53 15.67
C ASN A 94 -0.65 -16.16 15.77
N ARG A 95 -1.02 -16.96 14.77
CA ARG A 95 -2.33 -17.62 14.68
C ARG A 95 -2.30 -19.04 15.26
N GLY A 96 -1.18 -19.45 15.85
CA GLY A 96 -0.94 -20.80 16.33
C GLY A 96 -0.47 -21.76 15.23
N ASN A 97 -1.02 -21.67 14.02
CA ASN A 97 -0.60 -22.46 12.86
C ASN A 97 0.40 -21.74 11.94
N ASP A 98 0.52 -20.41 12.02
CA ASP A 98 1.54 -19.60 11.38
C ASP A 98 1.78 -18.30 12.17
N ILE A 99 2.91 -17.63 11.92
CA ILE A 99 3.06 -16.20 12.21
C ILE A 99 2.86 -15.46 10.90
N TYR A 100 1.77 -14.69 10.83
CA TYR A 100 1.36 -13.93 9.67
C TYR A 100 1.86 -12.49 9.74
N PHE A 101 2.48 -12.03 8.66
CA PHE A 101 3.01 -10.69 8.48
C PHE A 101 2.19 -9.97 7.39
N SER A 102 1.57 -8.85 7.75
CA SER A 102 0.78 -8.02 6.84
C SER A 102 1.47 -6.69 6.57
N PHE A 103 1.60 -6.34 5.30
CA PHE A 103 2.22 -5.10 4.85
C PHE A 103 1.18 -4.24 4.16
N HIS A 104 1.14 -2.97 4.56
CA HIS A 104 0.29 -1.96 3.94
C HIS A 104 1.14 -0.98 3.14
N THR A 105 0.63 -0.61 1.96
CA THR A 105 1.29 0.36 1.10
C THR A 105 0.59 1.70 1.15
N THR A 106 1.34 2.76 1.43
CA THR A 106 0.87 4.15 1.29
C THR A 106 1.73 4.91 0.28
N TYR A 107 1.27 6.08 -0.14
CA TYR A 107 1.93 6.85 -1.18
C TYR A 107 2.06 8.32 -0.77
N ASP A 108 3.17 8.94 -1.16
CA ASP A 108 3.44 10.37 -1.00
C ASP A 108 3.55 11.00 -2.40
N LEU A 109 2.41 11.18 -3.07
CA LEU A 109 2.34 11.46 -4.50
C LEU A 109 2.34 12.96 -4.79
N ASN A 110 2.96 13.33 -5.91
CA ASN A 110 2.83 14.67 -6.44
C ASN A 110 1.68 14.73 -7.44
N PHE A 111 0.79 15.69 -7.27
CA PHE A 111 -0.37 15.85 -8.12
C PHE A 111 -0.07 15.95 -9.63
N ASN A 112 1.07 16.49 -10.07
CA ASN A 112 1.30 16.69 -11.51
C ASN A 112 1.96 15.50 -12.20
N LYS A 113 2.94 14.88 -11.56
CA LYS A 113 3.72 13.76 -12.11
C LYS A 113 4.56 13.09 -11.05
N GLY A 114 4.90 11.83 -11.25
CA GLY A 114 5.76 11.11 -10.33
C GLY A 114 5.94 9.66 -10.73
N LYS A 115 6.48 8.88 -9.80
CA LYS A 115 6.60 7.43 -9.90
C LYS A 115 5.97 6.79 -8.67
N PHE A 116 5.51 5.56 -8.80
CA PHE A 116 5.03 4.75 -7.68
C PHE A 116 5.21 3.27 -7.96
N LEU A 117 5.28 2.48 -6.90
CA LEU A 117 5.31 1.03 -6.95
C LEU A 117 3.89 0.49 -6.80
N TYR A 118 3.51 -0.48 -7.62
CA TYR A 118 2.20 -1.11 -7.55
C TYR A 118 2.31 -2.62 -7.77
N ASN A 119 1.56 -3.43 -7.00
CA ASN A 119 1.64 -4.91 -7.08
C ASN A 119 0.71 -5.53 -8.14
N MET A 120 -0.06 -4.73 -8.87
CA MET A 120 -0.94 -5.20 -9.94
C MET A 120 -0.49 -4.70 -11.31
N LEU A 121 -0.79 -5.49 -12.34
CA LEU A 121 -0.66 -5.06 -13.72
C LEU A 121 -1.82 -4.11 -14.04
N LEU A 122 -1.50 -2.88 -14.40
CA LEU A 122 -2.50 -1.89 -14.79
C LEU A 122 -2.73 -1.98 -16.30
N ASN A 123 -3.96 -2.24 -16.69
CA ASN A 123 -4.36 -2.32 -18.09
C ASN A 123 -4.64 -0.92 -18.66
N ASP A 124 -4.69 -0.83 -19.98
CA ASP A 124 -4.93 0.45 -20.68
C ASP A 124 -6.38 0.94 -20.50
N ASP A 125 -7.31 0.04 -20.23
CA ASP A 125 -8.73 0.32 -20.00
C ASP A 125 -9.07 0.74 -18.56
N GLY A 126 -8.06 0.90 -17.70
CA GLY A 126 -8.23 1.28 -16.28
C GLY A 126 -8.56 0.10 -15.36
N THR A 127 -8.69 -1.13 -15.89
CA THR A 127 -8.75 -2.34 -15.07
C THR A 127 -7.36 -2.76 -14.61
N TYR A 128 -7.30 -3.74 -13.70
CA TYR A 128 -6.04 -4.28 -13.21
C TYR A 128 -6.10 -5.80 -13.08
N THR A 129 -4.93 -6.43 -13.15
CA THR A 129 -4.77 -7.89 -13.02
C THR A 129 -3.77 -8.19 -11.92
N THR A 130 -4.15 -9.08 -11.01
CA THR A 130 -3.27 -9.59 -9.95
C THR A 130 -2.12 -10.38 -10.58
N LYS A 131 -0.88 -10.03 -10.23
CA LYS A 131 0.33 -10.71 -10.74
C LYS A 131 1.08 -11.51 -9.66
N GLY A 132 0.68 -11.40 -8.40
CA GLY A 132 1.43 -11.94 -7.27
C GLY A 132 1.74 -13.43 -7.39
N SER A 133 2.99 -13.80 -7.13
CA SER A 133 3.50 -15.17 -7.09
C SER A 133 4.26 -15.42 -5.78
N PRO A 134 4.10 -16.58 -5.11
CA PRO A 134 4.92 -16.92 -3.94
C PRO A 134 6.43 -16.77 -4.17
N GLU A 135 6.89 -16.91 -5.42
CA GLU A 135 8.29 -16.72 -5.83
C GLU A 135 8.76 -15.26 -5.72
N ASP A 136 7.84 -14.30 -5.61
CA ASP A 136 8.15 -12.89 -5.40
C ASP A 136 8.82 -12.65 -4.04
N PHE A 137 8.71 -13.59 -3.11
CA PHE A 137 9.26 -13.52 -1.77
C PHE A 137 10.49 -14.42 -1.59
N GLN A 138 11.55 -13.84 -1.04
CA GLN A 138 12.74 -14.55 -0.59
C GLN A 138 13.01 -14.15 0.86
N LEU A 139 12.87 -15.10 1.78
CA LEU A 139 13.15 -14.88 3.20
C LEU A 139 14.46 -15.56 3.57
N THR A 140 15.26 -14.86 4.36
CA THR A 140 16.49 -15.41 4.93
C THR A 140 16.63 -15.03 6.39
N ASP A 141 17.18 -15.93 7.20
CA ASP A 141 17.64 -15.57 8.54
C ASP A 141 18.80 -14.54 8.47
N LEU A 142 19.26 -14.10 9.63
CA LEU A 142 20.37 -13.12 9.71
C LEU A 142 21.73 -13.68 9.25
N HIS A 143 21.84 -15.00 9.07
CA HIS A 143 23.02 -15.68 8.53
C HIS A 143 22.92 -15.94 7.02
N GLY A 144 21.79 -15.58 6.39
CA GLY A 144 21.54 -15.78 4.97
C GLY A 144 20.96 -17.15 4.62
N SER A 145 20.61 -17.99 5.59
CA SER A 145 19.92 -19.26 5.31
C SER A 145 18.47 -18.99 4.94
N GLN A 146 17.99 -19.67 3.90
CA GLN A 146 16.61 -19.53 3.45
C GLN A 146 15.61 -19.97 4.54
N ILE A 147 14.53 -19.22 4.66
CA ILE A 147 13.35 -19.54 5.47
C ILE A 147 12.22 -19.92 4.51
N GLN A 148 11.53 -21.01 4.82
CA GLN A 148 10.37 -21.44 4.03
C GLN A 148 9.16 -20.54 4.31
N ILE A 149 8.44 -20.20 3.25
CA ILE A 149 7.23 -19.38 3.32
C ILE A 149 6.03 -20.32 3.24
N GLY A 150 5.05 -20.08 4.11
CA GLY A 150 3.75 -20.72 4.03
C GLY A 150 2.84 -19.98 3.06
N GLN A 151 1.73 -19.45 3.57
CA GLN A 151 0.76 -18.73 2.75
C GLN A 151 1.29 -17.36 2.30
N THR A 152 0.87 -16.90 1.13
CA THR A 152 1.12 -15.53 0.65
C THR A 152 -0.19 -14.85 0.27
N GLY A 153 -0.29 -13.54 0.46
CA GLY A 153 -1.45 -12.75 0.07
C GLY A 153 -1.07 -11.49 -0.69
N TYR A 154 -1.96 -11.08 -1.60
CA TYR A 154 -1.85 -9.86 -2.39
C TYR A 154 -3.17 -9.12 -2.26
N GLY A 155 -3.14 -7.99 -1.56
CA GLY A 155 -4.31 -7.17 -1.27
C GLY A 155 -4.47 -6.01 -2.26
N PRO A 156 -5.63 -5.32 -2.20
CA PRO A 156 -5.83 -4.05 -2.91
C PRO A 156 -4.82 -3.00 -2.43
N GLY A 157 -4.63 -1.93 -3.21
CA GLY A 157 -3.77 -0.81 -2.79
C GLY A 157 -2.27 -1.12 -2.75
N SER A 158 -1.85 -2.27 -3.27
CA SER A 158 -0.49 -2.82 -3.16
C SER A 158 -0.12 -3.41 -1.81
N ASP A 159 -1.11 -3.84 -1.05
CA ASP A 159 -0.87 -4.60 0.17
C ASP A 159 -0.39 -6.01 -0.17
N PHE A 160 0.44 -6.56 0.69
CA PHE A 160 0.94 -7.93 0.54
C PHE A 160 1.20 -8.55 1.90
N SER A 161 1.28 -9.87 1.94
CA SER A 161 1.45 -10.59 3.19
C SER A 161 2.05 -11.97 2.97
N PHE A 162 2.58 -12.53 4.05
CA PHE A 162 3.02 -13.91 4.08
C PHE A 162 2.88 -14.50 5.50
N GLY A 163 2.78 -15.82 5.57
CA GLY A 163 2.84 -16.61 6.79
C GLY A 163 4.15 -17.40 6.87
N ILE A 164 4.65 -17.59 8.09
CA ILE A 164 5.79 -18.46 8.39
C ILE A 164 5.29 -19.59 9.27
N ASP A 165 5.56 -20.83 8.90
CA ASP A 165 5.13 -22.02 9.63
C ASP A 165 5.94 -22.23 10.92
N PRO A 166 5.36 -22.89 11.95
CA PRO A 166 6.03 -23.18 13.22
C PRO A 166 7.38 -23.88 13.11
N SER A 167 7.61 -24.68 12.05
CA SER A 167 8.89 -25.35 11.82
C SER A 167 10.05 -24.38 11.59
N GLU A 168 9.78 -23.14 11.21
CA GLU A 168 10.77 -22.11 10.91
C GLU A 168 10.96 -21.11 12.06
N TYR A 169 10.22 -21.21 13.16
CA TYR A 169 10.21 -20.20 14.24
C TYR A 169 11.58 -19.96 14.87
N GLU A 170 12.41 -21.00 15.03
CA GLU A 170 13.76 -20.83 15.57
C GLU A 170 14.65 -19.97 14.65
N ARG A 171 14.44 -20.00 13.34
CA ARG A 171 15.21 -19.19 12.37
C ARG A 171 14.84 -17.71 12.40
N ILE A 172 13.59 -17.40 12.76
CA ILE A 172 13.08 -16.02 12.82
C ILE A 172 13.13 -15.41 14.23
N ARG A 173 13.49 -16.19 15.26
CA ARG A 173 13.50 -15.75 16.67
C ARG A 173 14.33 -14.49 16.91
N ASN A 174 15.39 -14.30 16.14
CA ASN A 174 16.29 -13.14 16.24
C ASN A 174 15.98 -12.03 15.21
N GLY A 175 14.88 -12.14 14.48
CA GLY A 175 14.61 -11.34 13.28
C GLY A 175 15.11 -12.01 12.01
N PHE A 176 14.73 -11.46 10.86
CA PHE A 176 15.02 -12.01 9.54
C PHE A 176 14.91 -10.94 8.44
N ASN A 177 15.36 -11.27 7.24
CA ASN A 177 15.27 -10.40 6.07
C ASN A 177 14.26 -10.93 5.07
N VAL A 178 13.57 -10.02 4.40
CA VAL A 178 12.62 -10.28 3.32
C VAL A 178 13.09 -9.51 2.10
N ARG A 179 13.27 -10.19 0.99
CA ARG A 179 13.37 -9.57 -0.34
C ARG A 179 12.07 -9.83 -1.07
N TYR A 180 11.33 -8.77 -1.36
CA TYR A 180 10.08 -8.81 -2.10
C TYR A 180 10.25 -8.22 -3.50
N SER A 181 9.76 -8.90 -4.53
CA SER A 181 9.93 -8.51 -5.95
C SER A 181 8.62 -8.41 -6.74
N GLY A 182 7.48 -8.47 -6.05
CA GLY A 182 6.15 -8.40 -6.68
C GLY A 182 5.70 -6.98 -7.05
N MET A 183 6.56 -5.97 -6.93
CA MET A 183 6.23 -4.57 -7.24
C MET A 183 6.65 -4.18 -8.66
N ILE A 184 5.74 -3.50 -9.36
CA ILE A 184 5.95 -2.92 -10.69
C ILE A 184 6.14 -1.42 -10.52
N LEU A 185 7.16 -0.85 -11.18
CA LEU A 185 7.36 0.59 -11.22
C LEU A 185 6.51 1.21 -12.32
N TYR A 186 5.66 2.16 -11.92
CA TYR A 186 4.92 3.01 -12.84
C TYR A 186 5.40 4.46 -12.73
N GLU A 187 5.36 5.15 -13.87
CA GLU A 187 5.51 6.60 -13.96
C GLU A 187 4.18 7.16 -14.43
N TYR A 188 3.76 8.29 -13.87
CA TYR A 188 2.53 8.99 -14.25
C TYR A 188 2.78 10.47 -14.50
N SER A 189 1.93 11.06 -15.33
CA SER A 189 1.88 12.49 -15.59
C SER A 189 0.45 12.90 -15.90
N ARG A 190 0.03 14.05 -15.39
CA ARG A 190 -1.26 14.65 -15.73
C ARG A 190 -1.27 15.05 -17.22
N LYS A 191 -2.41 14.86 -17.88
CA LYS A 191 -2.68 15.24 -19.27
C LYS A 191 -3.06 16.71 -19.39
#